data_AF-A0A087FZL0-F1
#
_entry.id   AF-A0A087FZL0-F1
#
_cell.length_a   1.000
_cell.length_b   1.000
_cell.length_c   1.000
_cell.angle_alpha   90.00
_cell.angle_beta   90.00
_cell.angle_gamma   90.00
#
_symmetry.space_group_name_H-M   'P 1'
#
loop_
_entity.id
_entity.type
_entity.pdbx_description
1 polymer ?
#
loop_
_entity_poly.entity_id
_entity_poly.type
_entity_poly.pdbx_seq_one_letter_code
_entity_poly.pdbx_strand_id
1 'polypeptide(L)'
;MSNPTAAAITHVLHNKQEFPFVRGVEDLLVLSLGTGQLVDVKYDCDKVMKWKGKHWARPAVWISADGAAETVDQAVSMAFGQCRRSNYVRIQANGSSFGPCKPNIDTDASPSNVNMLVGVAEEMLKQKNVESVLFGGKKINEESNFEKLDWLAGELVLEHQRRSGRIAPTVAFKQSGDRRTDQETILRILIVCFKGF
;
A
#
# COMPACT_ATOMS: atom_id res chain seq x y z
N MET A 1 6.41 -9.80 4.90
CA MET A 1 6.97 -8.48 4.50
C MET A 1 5.96 -7.42 4.87
N SER A 2 6.37 -6.29 5.47
CA SER A 2 5.43 -5.27 5.96
C SER A 2 4.88 -4.34 4.88
N ASN A 3 5.57 -4.25 3.74
CA ASN A 3 5.14 -3.58 2.52
C ASN A 3 5.55 -4.46 1.32
N PRO A 4 4.63 -5.21 0.68
CA PRO A 4 4.96 -6.11 -0.42
C PRO A 4 5.10 -5.41 -1.78
N THR A 5 4.94 -4.08 -1.86
CA THR A 5 4.91 -3.34 -3.13
C THR A 5 6.13 -3.57 -4.02
N ALA A 6 7.34 -3.54 -3.47
CA ALA A 6 8.55 -3.81 -4.24
C ALA A 6 8.52 -5.24 -4.83
N ALA A 7 8.13 -6.25 -4.06
CA ALA A 7 8.07 -7.64 -4.52
C ALA A 7 7.01 -7.84 -5.62
N ALA A 8 5.85 -7.18 -5.51
CA ALA A 8 4.81 -7.24 -6.53
C ALA A 8 5.23 -6.55 -7.84
N ILE A 9 5.87 -5.38 -7.76
CA ILE A 9 6.49 -4.71 -8.93
C ILE A 9 7.57 -5.62 -9.55
N THR A 10 8.44 -6.23 -8.74
CA THR A 10 9.47 -7.16 -9.22
C THR A 10 8.86 -8.38 -9.93
N HIS A 11 7.84 -9.02 -9.35
CA HIS A 11 7.14 -10.14 -9.99
C HIS A 11 6.61 -9.76 -11.37
N VAL A 12 5.90 -8.64 -11.43
CA VAL A 12 5.33 -8.06 -12.66
C VAL A 12 6.38 -7.77 -13.72
N LEU A 13 7.51 -7.16 -13.34
CA LEU A 13 8.56 -6.81 -14.28
C LEU A 13 9.33 -8.03 -14.81
N HIS A 14 9.44 -9.11 -14.03
CA HIS A 14 10.23 -10.30 -14.41
C HIS A 14 9.38 -11.43 -15.03
N ASN A 15 8.10 -11.55 -14.68
CA ASN A 15 7.20 -12.55 -15.25
C ASN A 15 6.70 -12.10 -16.64
N LYS A 16 7.60 -12.16 -17.63
CA LYS A 16 7.27 -11.86 -19.05
C LYS A 16 6.36 -12.88 -19.71
N GLN A 17 6.08 -14.03 -19.08
CA GLN A 17 5.08 -14.97 -19.57
C GLN A 17 3.67 -14.39 -19.39
N GLU A 18 3.37 -13.88 -18.20
CA GLU A 18 2.08 -13.23 -17.93
C GLU A 18 2.05 -11.78 -18.43
N PHE A 19 3.14 -11.02 -18.24
CA PHE A 19 3.24 -9.58 -18.50
C PHE A 19 4.26 -9.23 -19.61
N PRO A 20 4.09 -9.72 -20.86
CA PRO A 20 5.08 -9.55 -21.93
C PRO A 20 5.28 -8.09 -22.37
N PHE A 21 4.26 -7.23 -22.22
CA PHE A 21 4.28 -5.85 -22.71
C PHE A 21 4.78 -4.80 -21.71
N VAL A 22 4.99 -5.17 -20.44
CA VAL A 22 5.49 -4.24 -19.41
C VAL A 22 6.99 -4.12 -19.55
N ARG A 23 7.51 -2.90 -19.71
CA ARG A 23 8.96 -2.65 -19.87
C ARG A 23 9.59 -2.10 -18.60
N GLY A 24 8.91 -1.17 -17.94
CA GLY A 24 9.36 -0.56 -16.70
C GLY A 24 8.20 -0.09 -15.81
N VAL A 25 8.52 0.76 -14.82
CA VAL A 25 7.54 1.30 -13.86
C VAL A 25 6.59 2.32 -14.48
N GLU A 26 6.96 2.92 -15.61
CA GLU A 26 6.16 3.83 -16.42
C GLU A 26 4.90 3.18 -17.01
N ASP A 27 4.92 1.85 -17.23
CA ASP A 27 3.78 1.08 -17.73
C ASP A 27 2.84 0.59 -16.58
N LEU A 28 3.11 0.97 -15.32
CA LEU A 28 2.40 0.50 -14.11
C LEU A 28 1.57 1.59 -13.43
N LEU A 29 0.51 1.18 -12.74
CA LEU A 29 -0.29 2.00 -11.83
C LEU A 29 -0.40 1.26 -10.49
N VAL A 30 0.15 1.81 -9.41
CA VAL A 30 0.40 1.06 -8.17
C VAL A 30 -0.33 1.71 -6.99
N LEU A 31 -1.18 0.94 -6.32
CA LEU A 31 -1.88 1.35 -5.10
C LEU A 31 -1.37 0.53 -3.91
N SER A 32 -0.69 1.18 -2.99
CA SER A 32 -0.12 0.54 -1.80
C SER A 32 -0.90 0.98 -0.56
N LEU A 33 -1.53 0.02 0.13
CA LEU A 33 -2.36 0.28 1.30
C LEU A 33 -1.66 -0.22 2.57
N GLY A 34 -1.35 0.71 3.47
CA GLY A 34 -0.75 0.44 4.76
C GLY A 34 -1.77 0.60 5.89
N THR A 35 -1.90 -0.42 6.74
CA THR A 35 -2.72 -0.38 7.97
C THR A 35 -2.24 0.65 9.01
N GLY A 36 -1.14 1.36 8.72
CA GLY A 36 -0.63 2.45 9.54
C GLY A 36 0.11 2.00 10.79
N GLN A 37 0.74 2.98 11.43
CA GLN A 37 1.09 2.86 12.84
C GLN A 37 -0.14 3.26 13.65
N LEU A 38 -1.07 2.32 13.83
CA LEU A 38 -2.28 2.51 14.63
C LEU A 38 -1.97 2.83 16.10
N VAL A 39 -0.75 2.58 16.57
CA VAL A 39 -0.34 2.80 17.95
C VAL A 39 0.89 3.71 18.02
N ASP A 40 0.68 4.99 18.30
CA ASP A 40 1.72 5.91 18.80
C ASP A 40 2.06 5.49 20.24
N VAL A 41 2.80 4.39 20.39
CA VAL A 41 3.26 3.93 21.70
C VAL A 41 4.40 4.83 22.16
N LYS A 42 4.03 5.92 22.83
CA LYS A 42 4.98 6.74 23.60
C LYS A 42 5.51 5.92 24.76
N TYR A 43 6.61 5.21 24.52
CA TYR A 43 7.34 4.52 25.57
C TYR A 43 8.10 5.54 26.42
N ASP A 44 7.79 5.53 27.71
CA ASP A 44 8.51 6.28 28.74
C ASP A 44 9.97 5.81 28.80
N CYS A 45 10.92 6.71 28.58
CA CYS A 45 12.36 6.42 28.50
C CYS A 45 12.87 5.66 29.74
N ASP A 46 12.40 6.01 30.93
CA ASP A 46 12.81 5.38 32.18
C ASP A 46 12.32 3.93 32.31
N LYS A 47 11.28 3.57 31.54
CA LYS A 47 10.77 2.19 31.43
C LYS A 47 11.53 1.42 30.35
N VAL A 48 11.82 2.05 29.21
CA VAL A 48 12.62 1.44 28.11
C VAL A 48 14.03 1.07 28.59
N MET A 49 14.69 1.95 29.35
CA MET A 49 16.01 1.69 29.95
C MET A 49 16.04 0.44 30.87
N LYS A 50 14.88 -0.02 31.36
CA LYS A 50 14.74 -1.18 32.26
C LYS A 50 14.27 -2.44 31.52
N TRP A 51 14.11 -2.40 30.20
CA TRP A 51 13.64 -3.53 29.41
C TRP A 51 14.67 -4.65 29.25
N LYS A 52 14.33 -5.82 29.77
CA LYS A 52 14.99 -7.10 29.42
C LYS A 52 14.54 -7.58 28.04
N GLY A 53 15.33 -8.42 27.36
CA GLY A 53 15.11 -8.85 25.96
C GLY A 53 13.68 -9.31 25.60
N LYS A 54 12.96 -9.99 26.50
CA LYS A 54 11.55 -10.37 26.28
C LYS A 54 10.59 -9.19 26.04
N HIS A 55 10.89 -8.01 26.59
CA HIS A 55 10.10 -6.80 26.39
C HIS A 55 10.46 -6.08 25.09
N TRP A 56 11.71 -6.24 24.62
CA TRP A 56 12.17 -5.72 23.33
C TRP A 56 11.63 -6.51 22.14
N ALA A 57 11.34 -7.81 22.29
CA ALA A 57 10.97 -8.69 21.18
C ALA A 57 9.81 -8.13 20.32
N ARG A 58 8.67 -7.74 20.92
CA ARG A 58 7.53 -7.18 20.17
C ARG A 58 7.86 -5.78 19.59
N PRO A 59 8.30 -4.78 20.38
CA PRO A 59 8.68 -3.46 19.85
C PRO A 59 9.73 -3.51 18.74
N ALA A 60 10.75 -4.36 18.84
CA ALA A 60 11.76 -4.53 17.80
C ALA A 60 11.16 -5.04 16.48
N VAL A 61 10.24 -6.02 16.54
CA VAL A 61 9.52 -6.49 15.35
C VAL A 61 8.70 -5.36 14.73
N TRP A 62 7.98 -4.55 15.51
CA TRP A 62 7.21 -3.41 14.98
C TRP A 62 8.11 -2.32 14.37
N ILE A 63 9.17 -1.90 15.07
CA ILE A 63 10.14 -0.90 14.56
C ILE A 63 10.80 -1.38 13.27
N SER A 64 11.25 -2.65 13.21
CA SER A 64 11.83 -3.22 11.99
C SER A 64 10.79 -3.38 10.87
N ALA A 65 9.54 -3.71 11.21
CA ALA A 65 8.46 -3.83 10.25
C ALA A 65 8.08 -2.49 9.62
N ASP A 66 7.93 -1.45 10.43
CA ASP A 66 7.56 -0.11 9.97
C ASP A 66 8.74 0.53 9.22
N GLY A 67 9.97 0.44 9.74
CA GLY A 67 11.17 0.89 9.04
C GLY A 67 11.36 0.20 7.68
N ALA A 68 11.08 -1.09 7.56
CA ALA A 68 11.11 -1.79 6.27
C ALA A 68 9.98 -1.30 5.33
N ALA A 69 8.79 -1.02 5.86
CA ALA A 69 7.67 -0.53 5.06
C ALA A 69 7.92 0.87 4.47
N GLU A 70 8.49 1.76 5.28
CA GLU A 70 8.91 3.12 4.93
C GLU A 70 10.11 3.11 3.95
N THR A 71 11.09 2.21 4.15
CA THR A 71 12.21 2.04 3.21
C THR A 71 11.72 1.61 1.82
N VAL A 72 10.76 0.69 1.75
CA VAL A 72 10.13 0.27 0.49
C VAL A 72 9.33 1.42 -0.13
N ASP A 73 8.57 2.17 0.66
CA ASP A 73 7.80 3.32 0.16
C ASP A 73 8.70 4.40 -0.46
N GLN A 74 9.80 4.75 0.22
CA GLN A 74 10.81 5.66 -0.32
C GLN A 74 11.45 5.08 -1.58
N ALA A 75 11.87 3.81 -1.60
CA ALA A 75 12.48 3.18 -2.76
C ALA A 75 11.57 3.16 -4.01
N VAL A 76 10.29 2.83 -3.82
CA VAL A 76 9.30 2.85 -4.89
C VAL A 76 9.02 4.28 -5.34
N SER A 77 8.83 5.22 -4.41
CA SER A 77 8.62 6.64 -4.76
C SER A 77 9.80 7.23 -5.53
N MET A 78 11.04 6.84 -5.20
CA MET A 78 12.24 7.22 -5.97
C MET A 78 12.21 6.67 -7.40
N ALA A 79 11.77 5.43 -7.60
CA ALA A 79 11.67 4.81 -8.94
C ALA A 79 10.61 5.50 -9.83
N PHE A 80 9.45 5.87 -9.28
CA PHE A 80 8.42 6.62 -10.01
C PHE A 80 8.75 8.12 -10.16
N GLY A 81 9.58 8.68 -9.27
CA GLY A 81 9.81 10.12 -9.14
C GLY A 81 10.45 10.82 -10.34
N GLN A 82 11.22 10.12 -11.18
CA GLN A 82 11.83 10.74 -12.38
C GLN A 82 10.90 10.78 -13.61
N CYS A 83 9.82 10.00 -13.63
CA CYS A 83 9.00 9.78 -14.84
C CYS A 83 7.64 10.50 -14.86
N ARG A 84 7.46 11.51 -13.99
CA ARG A 84 6.23 12.33 -13.78
C ARG A 84 5.10 11.61 -13.03
N ARG A 85 4.81 12.16 -11.84
CA ARG A 85 3.51 12.37 -11.16
C ARG A 85 2.47 11.21 -11.18
N SER A 86 2.01 10.88 -9.98
CA SER A 86 0.79 10.13 -9.60
C SER A 86 0.64 8.63 -9.91
N ASN A 87 1.47 7.98 -10.73
CA ASN A 87 1.33 6.53 -10.98
C ASN A 87 1.61 5.60 -9.77
N TYR A 88 2.16 6.11 -8.67
CA TYR A 88 2.27 5.41 -7.39
C TYR A 88 1.49 6.18 -6.32
N VAL A 89 0.51 5.53 -5.71
CA VAL A 89 -0.27 6.07 -4.60
C VAL A 89 -0.07 5.18 -3.38
N ARG A 90 0.56 5.73 -2.34
CA ARG A 90 0.61 5.14 -1.00
C ARG A 90 -0.43 5.82 -0.13
N ILE A 91 -1.24 5.01 0.55
CA ILE A 91 -2.15 5.47 1.60
C ILE A 91 -1.85 4.66 2.85
N GLN A 92 -1.63 5.35 3.96
CA GLN A 92 -1.21 4.76 5.22
C GLN A 92 -1.89 5.50 6.36
N ALA A 93 -2.62 4.76 7.21
CA ALA A 93 -3.27 5.37 8.38
C ALA A 93 -2.22 5.96 9.34
N ASN A 94 -2.48 7.14 9.88
CA ASN A 94 -1.61 7.79 10.85
C ASN A 94 -2.32 7.87 12.20
N GLY A 95 -1.90 7.04 13.16
CA GLY A 95 -2.61 6.81 14.43
C GLY A 95 -2.63 8.01 15.38
N SER A 96 -1.84 9.06 15.14
CA SER A 96 -1.67 10.21 16.04
C SER A 96 -2.94 11.04 16.28
N SER A 97 -3.96 10.92 15.44
CA SER A 97 -5.28 11.57 15.61
C SER A 97 -6.33 10.71 16.33
N PHE A 98 -6.06 9.42 16.57
CA PHE A 98 -7.06 8.43 16.98
C PHE A 98 -6.86 7.90 18.42
N GLY A 99 -6.41 8.77 19.32
CA GLY A 99 -6.30 8.48 20.76
C GLY A 99 -5.38 7.30 21.12
N PRO A 100 -5.44 6.79 22.36
CA PRO A 100 -4.68 5.61 22.76
C PRO A 100 -5.35 4.35 22.21
N CYS A 101 -4.99 3.96 20.99
CA CYS A 101 -5.40 2.67 20.44
C CYS A 101 -4.88 1.51 21.32
N LYS A 102 -5.76 0.54 21.59
CA LYS A 102 -5.44 -0.59 22.46
C LYS A 102 -4.40 -1.51 21.83
N PRO A 103 -3.54 -2.17 22.63
CA PRO A 103 -2.76 -3.30 22.14
C PRO A 103 -3.68 -4.38 21.54
N ASN A 104 -3.31 -4.92 20.38
CA ASN A 104 -4.02 -5.97 19.64
C ASN A 104 -5.32 -5.53 18.91
N ILE A 105 -5.44 -4.25 18.54
CA ILE A 105 -6.56 -3.74 17.72
C ILE A 105 -6.69 -4.44 16.35
N ASP A 106 -5.59 -5.03 15.87
CA ASP A 106 -5.47 -5.85 14.67
C ASP A 106 -5.98 -7.30 14.82
N THR A 107 -6.19 -7.74 16.07
CA THR A 107 -6.57 -9.12 16.41
C THR A 107 -8.01 -9.21 16.97
N ASP A 108 -8.61 -8.07 17.35
CA ASP A 108 -9.98 -8.00 17.87
C ASP A 108 -11.01 -7.86 16.73
N ALA A 109 -11.68 -8.96 16.40
CA ALA A 109 -12.75 -8.99 15.39
C ALA A 109 -14.13 -8.54 15.91
N SER A 110 -14.23 -7.94 17.10
CA SER A 110 -15.52 -7.50 17.65
C SER A 110 -16.19 -6.43 16.76
N PRO A 111 -17.54 -6.45 16.59
CA PRO A 111 -18.24 -5.48 15.75
C PRO A 111 -17.98 -4.01 16.14
N SER A 112 -17.79 -3.75 17.44
CA SER A 112 -17.39 -2.44 17.96
C SER A 112 -16.01 -2.00 17.49
N ASN A 113 -15.03 -2.91 17.44
CA ASN A 113 -13.69 -2.61 16.97
C ASN A 113 -13.66 -2.41 15.45
N VAL A 114 -14.37 -3.26 14.70
CA VAL A 114 -14.54 -3.10 13.25
C VAL A 114 -15.19 -1.76 12.91
N ASN A 115 -16.27 -1.37 13.60
CA ASN A 115 -16.93 -0.08 13.38
C ASN A 115 -16.01 1.11 13.71
N MET A 116 -15.20 1.01 14.77
CA MET A 116 -14.17 2.01 15.08
C MET A 116 -13.12 2.10 13.96
N LEU A 117 -12.62 0.98 13.46
CA LEU A 117 -11.63 0.94 12.38
C LEU A 117 -12.18 1.46 11.04
N VAL A 118 -13.46 1.26 10.75
CA VAL A 118 -14.15 1.88 9.61
C VAL A 118 -14.17 3.40 9.76
N GLY A 119 -14.56 3.94 10.92
CA GLY A 119 -14.51 5.39 11.18
C GLY A 119 -13.09 5.98 11.08
N VAL A 120 -12.07 5.24 11.53
CA VAL A 120 -10.66 5.61 11.34
C VAL A 120 -10.29 5.69 9.85
N ALA A 121 -10.78 4.75 9.03
CA ALA A 121 -10.56 4.77 7.58
C ALA A 121 -11.29 5.94 6.89
N GLU A 122 -12.53 6.24 7.29
CA GLU A 122 -13.29 7.41 6.77
C GLU A 122 -12.60 8.74 7.08
N GLU A 123 -12.07 8.92 8.29
CA GLU A 123 -11.29 10.11 8.64
C GLU A 123 -9.95 10.15 7.90
N MET A 124 -9.29 9.01 7.72
CA MET A 124 -8.06 8.91 6.91
C MET A 124 -8.30 9.31 5.44
N LEU A 125 -9.47 9.02 4.86
CA LEU A 125 -9.82 9.47 3.50
C LEU A 125 -9.89 11.01 3.39
N LYS A 126 -10.32 11.70 4.45
CA LYS A 126 -10.41 13.17 4.53
C LYS A 126 -9.05 13.84 4.74
N GLN A 127 -8.05 13.11 5.24
CA GLN A 127 -6.70 13.66 5.44
C GLN A 127 -6.00 13.97 4.11
N LYS A 128 -5.16 15.00 4.12
CA LYS A 128 -4.27 15.33 3.00
C LYS A 128 -3.33 14.18 2.71
N ASN A 129 -3.14 13.87 1.43
CA ASN A 129 -2.25 12.80 1.01
C ASN A 129 -0.79 13.15 1.32
N VAL A 130 0.02 12.12 1.61
CA VAL A 130 1.43 12.26 1.98
C VAL A 130 2.27 11.40 1.03
N GLU A 131 3.11 12.06 0.23
CA GLU A 131 3.97 11.42 -0.77
C GLU A 131 5.44 11.47 -0.30
N SER A 132 6.19 10.39 -0.49
CA SER A 132 7.63 10.35 -0.18
C SER A 132 8.45 10.91 -1.35
N VAL A 133 9.33 11.89 -1.07
CA VAL A 133 10.13 12.60 -2.08
C VAL A 133 11.61 12.26 -1.94
N LEU A 134 12.26 11.97 -3.07
CA LEU A 134 13.71 11.71 -3.17
C LEU A 134 14.53 12.81 -2.47
N PHE A 135 15.21 12.46 -1.37
CA PHE A 135 15.95 13.37 -0.48
C PHE A 135 15.16 14.57 0.09
N GLY A 136 13.83 14.63 -0.12
CA GLY A 136 12.94 15.67 0.37
C GLY A 136 12.07 15.25 1.56
N GLY A 137 12.15 14.00 1.99
CA GLY A 137 11.32 13.46 3.07
C GLY A 137 9.86 13.27 2.65
N LYS A 138 8.93 13.32 3.62
CA LYS A 138 7.49 13.22 3.36
C LYS A 138 6.91 14.60 3.05
N LYS A 139 6.30 14.75 1.87
CA LYS A 139 5.60 15.95 1.44
C LYS A 139 4.10 15.77 1.60
N ILE A 140 3.45 16.70 2.30
CA ILE A 140 1.98 16.80 2.33
C ILE A 140 1.52 17.44 1.01
N ASN A 141 0.62 16.77 0.30
CA ASN A 141 0.03 17.26 -0.94
C ASN A 141 -1.21 18.16 -0.64
N GLU A 142 -1.70 18.88 -1.64
CA GLU A 142 -2.91 19.69 -1.51
C GLU A 142 -4.17 18.81 -1.51
N GLU A 143 -4.16 17.77 -2.36
CA GLU A 143 -5.18 16.74 -2.52
C GLU A 143 -5.32 15.85 -1.26
N SER A 144 -6.55 15.45 -0.96
CA SER A 144 -6.90 14.44 0.05
C SER A 144 -6.62 13.01 -0.44
N ASN A 145 -6.57 12.07 0.51
CA ASN A 145 -6.50 10.63 0.19
C ASN A 145 -7.72 10.16 -0.61
N PHE A 146 -8.90 10.74 -0.39
CA PHE A 146 -10.10 10.49 -1.19
C PHE A 146 -9.92 10.93 -2.64
N GLU A 147 -9.50 12.18 -2.89
CA GLU A 147 -9.30 12.72 -4.25
C GLU A 147 -8.23 11.93 -5.02
N LYS A 148 -7.16 11.47 -4.35
CA LYS A 148 -6.17 10.56 -4.95
C LYS A 148 -6.75 9.21 -5.37
N LEU A 149 -7.65 8.63 -4.57
CA LEU A 149 -8.32 7.37 -4.90
C LEU A 149 -9.34 7.53 -6.03
N ASP A 150 -10.09 8.63 -6.04
CA ASP A 150 -11.05 8.95 -7.10
C ASP A 150 -10.33 9.17 -8.44
N TRP A 151 -9.24 9.93 -8.45
CA TRP A 151 -8.35 10.06 -9.62
C TRP A 151 -7.83 8.70 -10.11
N LEU A 152 -7.35 7.85 -9.20
CA LEU A 152 -6.84 6.53 -9.53
C LEU A 152 -7.94 5.62 -10.09
N ALA A 153 -9.16 5.69 -9.56
CA ALA A 153 -10.33 5.00 -10.08
C ALA A 153 -10.70 5.49 -11.49
N GLY A 154 -10.64 6.79 -11.75
CA GLY A 154 -10.82 7.38 -13.08
C GLY A 154 -9.81 6.83 -14.10
N GLU A 155 -8.52 6.76 -13.74
CA GLU A 155 -7.48 6.18 -14.59
C GLU A 155 -7.68 4.68 -14.86
N LEU A 156 -8.24 3.92 -13.91
CA LEU A 156 -8.61 2.52 -14.11
C LEU A 156 -9.79 2.36 -15.08
N VAL A 157 -10.83 3.21 -14.96
CA VAL A 157 -11.99 3.20 -15.87
C VAL A 157 -11.56 3.57 -17.29
N LEU A 158 -10.76 4.62 -17.47
CA LEU A 158 -10.24 5.01 -18.78
C LEU A 158 -9.41 3.91 -19.43
N GLU A 159 -8.59 3.21 -18.64
CA GLU A 159 -7.78 2.11 -19.14
C GLU A 159 -8.62 0.88 -19.49
N HIS A 160 -9.65 0.54 -18.71
CA HIS A 160 -10.61 -0.50 -19.05
C HIS A 160 -11.32 -0.19 -20.38
N GLN A 161 -11.82 1.05 -20.57
CA GLN A 161 -12.45 1.48 -21.82
C GLN A 161 -11.52 1.36 -23.04
N ARG A 162 -10.24 1.73 -22.90
CA ARG A 162 -9.21 1.57 -23.97
C ARG A 162 -9.00 0.10 -24.39
N ARG A 163 -9.41 -0.86 -23.56
CA ARG A 163 -9.23 -2.31 -23.80
C ARG A 163 -10.45 -2.97 -24.40
N SER A 164 -11.65 -2.48 -24.09
CA SER A 164 -12.90 -2.90 -24.74
C SER A 164 -12.87 -2.67 -26.26
N GLY A 165 -11.97 -1.82 -26.76
CA GLY A 165 -11.70 -1.63 -28.20
C GLY A 165 -10.44 -2.33 -28.76
N ARG A 166 -9.76 -3.22 -28.02
CA ARG A 166 -8.54 -3.91 -28.48
C ARG A 166 -8.81 -5.37 -28.82
N ILE A 167 -8.23 -5.83 -29.93
CA ILE A 167 -8.35 -7.20 -30.44
C ILE A 167 -7.40 -8.18 -29.72
N ALA A 168 -6.30 -7.69 -29.13
CA ALA A 168 -5.28 -8.52 -28.49
C ALA A 168 -5.23 -8.31 -26.96
N PRO A 169 -5.13 -9.39 -26.14
CA PRO A 169 -5.04 -9.28 -24.70
C PRO A 169 -3.67 -8.76 -24.26
N THR A 170 -3.65 -7.84 -23.28
CA THR A 170 -2.40 -7.25 -22.76
C THR A 170 -1.71 -8.12 -21.70
N VAL A 171 -2.33 -9.23 -21.28
CA VAL A 171 -1.75 -10.25 -20.39
C VAL A 171 -2.09 -11.62 -20.94
N ALA A 172 -1.10 -12.51 -20.91
CA ALA A 172 -1.26 -13.89 -21.29
C ALA A 172 -1.37 -14.74 -20.01
N PHE A 173 -2.60 -14.96 -19.54
CA PHE A 173 -2.83 -15.89 -18.44
C PHE A 173 -2.37 -17.29 -18.85
N LYS A 174 -1.52 -17.89 -18.02
CA LYS A 174 -1.07 -19.27 -18.20
C LYS A 174 -2.28 -20.19 -18.08
N GLN A 175 -2.69 -20.80 -19.20
CA GLN A 175 -3.74 -21.82 -19.20
C GLN A 175 -3.23 -23.09 -18.52
N SER A 176 -3.39 -23.17 -17.20
CA SER A 176 -3.40 -24.46 -16.49
C SER A 176 -4.72 -25.15 -16.77
N GLY A 177 -4.68 -26.35 -17.34
CA GLY A 177 -5.88 -27.12 -17.68
C GLY A 177 -6.76 -27.39 -16.46
N ASP A 178 -8.05 -27.11 -16.62
CA ASP A 178 -9.19 -27.47 -15.76
C ASP A 178 -9.11 -27.07 -14.27
N ARG A 179 -9.70 -25.90 -13.94
CA ARG A 179 -11.00 -25.86 -13.24
C ARG A 179 -11.58 -24.44 -13.21
N ARG A 180 -12.91 -24.34 -13.28
CA ARG A 180 -13.67 -23.08 -13.19
C ARG A 180 -13.58 -22.46 -11.79
N THR A 181 -13.15 -21.20 -11.74
CA THR A 181 -13.72 -20.15 -10.87
C THR A 181 -13.38 -18.80 -11.49
N ASP A 182 -14.36 -17.90 -11.56
CA ASP A 182 -14.24 -16.63 -12.30
C ASP A 182 -13.31 -15.65 -11.58
N GLN A 183 -12.31 -15.11 -12.29
CA GLN A 183 -11.44 -14.04 -11.80
C GLN A 183 -10.96 -13.14 -12.96
N GLU A 184 -11.86 -12.26 -13.43
CA GLU A 184 -11.56 -11.24 -14.44
C GLU A 184 -10.73 -10.08 -13.87
N THR A 185 -9.40 -10.23 -13.89
CA THR A 185 -8.38 -9.23 -13.50
C THR A 185 -8.05 -8.19 -14.59
N ILE A 186 -8.66 -7.00 -14.57
CA ILE A 186 -8.25 -5.73 -15.19
C ILE A 186 -6.72 -5.59 -15.35
N LEU A 187 -6.30 -4.96 -16.44
CA LEU A 187 -5.03 -4.24 -16.52
C LEU A 187 -5.26 -2.80 -17.08
N ARG A 188 -4.33 -1.82 -17.13
CA ARG A 188 -2.97 -1.66 -16.57
C ARG A 188 -2.82 -2.40 -15.26
N ILE A 189 -1.65 -2.97 -14.99
CA ILE A 189 -1.45 -3.73 -13.75
C ILE A 189 -1.64 -2.81 -12.57
N LEU A 190 -2.84 -2.87 -11.99
CA LEU A 190 -3.14 -2.31 -10.69
C LEU A 190 -2.51 -3.24 -9.68
N ILE A 191 -1.29 -2.91 -9.27
CA ILE A 191 -0.65 -3.60 -8.16
C ILE A 191 -1.31 -3.08 -6.89
N VAL A 192 -2.40 -3.73 -6.44
CA VAL A 192 -2.97 -3.50 -5.10
C VAL A 192 -2.16 -4.32 -4.10
N CYS A 193 -1.42 -3.65 -3.24
CA CYS A 193 -0.63 -4.28 -2.19
C CYS A 193 -1.29 -4.10 -0.83
N PHE A 194 -1.82 -5.21 -0.30
CA PHE A 194 -2.25 -5.32 1.09
C PHE A 194 -1.15 -5.89 1.97
N LYS A 195 -1.12 -5.48 3.25
CA LYS A 195 -0.32 -6.12 4.29
C LYS A 195 -0.94 -7.50 4.58
N GLY A 196 -0.27 -8.57 4.16
CA GLY A 196 -0.65 -9.93 4.57
C GLY A 196 -0.44 -10.10 6.08
N PHE A 197 -1.42 -10.72 6.73
CA PHE A 197 -1.35 -11.15 8.13
C PHE A 197 -0.28 -12.24 8.32
#